data_AF-A0A7J4V7P2-F1
#
_entry.id   AF-A0A7J4V7P2-F1
#
_cell.length_a   1.000
_cell.length_b   1.000
_cell.length_c   1.000
_cell.angle_alpha   90.00
_cell.angle_beta   90.00
_cell.angle_gamma   90.00
#
_symmetry.space_group_name_H-M   'P 1'
#
loop_
_entity.id
_entity.type
_entity.pdbx_description
1 polymer ?
#
loop_
_entity_poly.entity_id
_entity_poly.type
_entity_poly.pdbx_seq_one_letter_code
_entity_poly.pdbx_strand_id
1 'polypeptide(L)'
;LEKEMGKTAYGLLKAAENELQKIKPDQRLLVQNAWWFCHAVAAHSGKKTLIILDNAEYLTELNNFSQVGDVFSLLPLKEKEFAFLLTSSAVSEMKQHSAFEHFAIPPSDGQEIKSIARQHAPKADRKTVDGIGRLSSGHPFIAEILAKRSGEWGTPEKAFAAELLGKEGALYRYGEDAFRYYYSRTRGQTLIRLILTIISKEELRLSEIARKIYRSAPVTKSLLERLMAVDAVEKRGKVFAISDPVLGLWLRMIAGGKDLGGIDDRTLEEFSKEVLKDLQWQRKG
;
A
#
# COMPACT_ATOMS: atom_id res chain seq x y z
N LEU A 1 18.86 -29.65 -10.90
CA LEU A 1 18.79 -28.29 -11.49
C LEU A 1 18.66 -28.30 -13.01
N GLU A 2 19.69 -28.55 -13.83
CA GLU A 2 19.56 -28.46 -15.30
C GLU A 2 18.41 -29.30 -15.87
N LYS A 3 18.28 -30.55 -15.44
CA LYS A 3 17.18 -31.45 -15.85
C LYS A 3 15.79 -30.93 -15.45
N GLU A 4 15.70 -30.15 -14.38
CA GLU A 4 14.43 -29.65 -13.82
C GLU A 4 13.98 -28.34 -14.48
N MET A 5 14.90 -27.40 -14.70
CA MET A 5 14.60 -26.07 -15.27
C MET A 5 14.88 -25.95 -16.78
N GLY A 6 15.55 -26.96 -17.36
CA GLY A 6 15.99 -26.94 -18.75
C GLY A 6 17.36 -26.32 -18.93
N LYS A 7 18.02 -26.72 -20.04
CA LYS A 7 19.38 -26.28 -20.38
C LYS A 7 19.50 -24.76 -20.52
N THR A 8 18.50 -24.12 -21.13
CA THR A 8 18.49 -22.66 -21.35
C THR A 8 18.44 -21.88 -20.03
N ALA A 9 17.52 -22.24 -19.13
CA ALA A 9 17.39 -21.58 -17.82
C ALA A 9 18.63 -21.80 -16.96
N TYR A 10 19.19 -23.02 -16.97
CA TYR A 10 20.44 -23.32 -16.28
C TYR A 10 21.63 -22.51 -16.82
N GLY A 11 21.70 -22.33 -18.14
CA GLY A 11 22.70 -21.47 -18.78
C GLY A 11 22.61 -20.01 -18.34
N LEU A 12 21.39 -19.46 -18.24
CA LEU A 12 21.15 -18.09 -17.74
C LEU A 12 21.53 -17.94 -16.27
N LEU A 13 21.23 -18.94 -15.44
CA LEU A 13 21.66 -18.97 -14.04
C LEU A 13 23.19 -18.94 -13.93
N LYS A 14 23.89 -19.78 -14.72
CA LYS A 14 25.36 -19.80 -14.75
C LYS A 14 25.96 -18.50 -15.28
N ALA A 15 25.34 -17.89 -16.29
CA ALA A 15 25.75 -16.58 -16.79
C ALA A 15 25.63 -15.51 -15.69
N ALA A 16 24.54 -15.50 -14.93
CA ALA A 16 24.35 -14.57 -13.81
C ALA A 16 25.36 -14.82 -12.67
N GLU A 17 25.59 -16.08 -12.28
CA GLU A 17 26.60 -16.44 -11.28
C GLU A 17 27.99 -15.93 -11.68
N ASN A 18 28.39 -16.15 -12.93
CA ASN A 18 29.68 -15.69 -13.45
C ASN A 18 29.78 -14.16 -13.52
N GLU A 19 28.69 -13.48 -13.90
CA GLU A 19 28.65 -12.01 -13.95
C GLU A 19 28.83 -11.39 -12.56
N LEU A 20 28.21 -11.99 -11.54
CA LEU A 20 28.33 -11.55 -10.14
C LEU A 20 29.74 -11.71 -9.56
N GLN A 21 30.61 -12.55 -10.14
CA GLN A 21 32.01 -12.69 -9.72
C GLN A 21 32.92 -11.57 -10.24
N LYS A 22 32.45 -10.74 -11.18
CA LYS A 22 33.25 -9.64 -11.72
C LYS A 22 33.37 -8.50 -10.71
N ILE A 23 34.49 -7.78 -10.76
CA ILE A 23 34.72 -6.58 -9.94
C ILE A 23 33.63 -5.52 -10.18
N LYS A 24 33.13 -5.42 -11.42
CA LYS A 24 32.04 -4.54 -11.80
C LYS A 24 31.03 -5.32 -12.65
N PRO A 25 30.03 -5.95 -12.01
CA PRO A 25 28.99 -6.68 -12.74
C PRO A 25 28.16 -5.74 -13.62
N ASP A 26 27.73 -6.24 -14.77
CA ASP A 26 26.73 -5.60 -15.62
C ASP A 26 25.34 -5.78 -14.99
N GLN A 27 24.83 -4.74 -14.32
CA GLN A 27 23.52 -4.80 -13.68
C GLN A 27 22.37 -4.96 -14.68
N ARG A 28 22.51 -4.44 -15.90
CA ARG A 28 21.47 -4.57 -16.93
C ARG A 28 21.38 -6.01 -17.39
N LEU A 29 22.51 -6.65 -17.64
CA LEU A 29 22.58 -8.06 -18.02
C LEU A 29 21.98 -8.95 -16.93
N LEU A 30 22.28 -8.69 -15.66
CA LEU A 30 21.71 -9.46 -14.54
C LEU A 30 20.18 -9.38 -14.50
N VAL A 31 19.61 -8.19 -14.67
CA VAL A 31 18.14 -8.01 -14.71
C VAL A 31 17.54 -8.68 -15.93
N GLN A 32 18.15 -8.52 -17.11
CA GLN A 32 17.70 -9.19 -18.33
C GLN A 32 17.73 -10.72 -18.19
N ASN A 33 18.81 -11.27 -17.62
CA ASN A 33 18.92 -12.70 -17.38
C ASN A 33 17.85 -13.21 -16.41
N ALA A 34 17.48 -12.43 -15.38
CA ALA A 34 16.38 -12.80 -14.48
C ALA A 34 15.05 -12.91 -15.24
N TRP A 35 14.74 -11.96 -16.13
CA TRP A 35 13.52 -12.04 -16.94
C TRP A 35 13.52 -13.18 -17.95
N TRP A 36 14.65 -13.38 -18.65
CA TRP A 36 14.80 -14.47 -19.58
C TRP A 36 14.83 -15.84 -18.91
N PHE A 37 15.28 -15.91 -17.65
CA PHE A 37 15.23 -17.13 -16.86
C PHE A 37 13.78 -17.57 -16.65
N CYS A 38 12.88 -16.65 -16.30
CA CYS A 38 11.47 -16.99 -16.16
C CYS A 38 10.86 -17.51 -17.47
N HIS A 39 11.19 -16.87 -18.61
CA HIS A 39 10.80 -17.35 -19.93
C HIS A 39 11.34 -18.76 -20.21
N ALA A 40 12.63 -19.00 -19.97
CA ALA A 40 13.27 -20.29 -20.24
C ALA A 40 12.67 -21.43 -19.41
N VAL A 41 12.31 -21.17 -18.14
CA VAL A 41 11.60 -22.12 -17.28
C VAL A 41 10.20 -22.40 -17.82
N ALA A 42 9.47 -21.35 -18.23
CA ALA A 42 8.13 -21.50 -18.82
C ALA A 42 8.18 -22.35 -20.10
N ALA A 43 9.10 -22.05 -21.01
CA ALA A 43 9.29 -22.78 -22.27
C ALA A 43 9.64 -24.25 -22.02
N HIS A 44 10.56 -24.55 -21.08
CA HIS A 44 10.93 -25.93 -20.74
C HIS A 44 9.76 -26.73 -20.15
N SER A 45 8.89 -26.06 -19.41
CA SER A 45 7.71 -26.71 -18.83
C SER A 45 6.66 -27.12 -19.88
N GLY A 46 6.71 -26.53 -21.08
CA GLY A 46 5.72 -26.71 -22.14
C GLY A 46 4.31 -26.21 -21.79
N LYS A 47 4.16 -25.43 -20.71
CA LYS A 47 2.88 -24.91 -20.21
C LYS A 47 2.83 -23.39 -20.36
N LYS A 48 1.62 -22.89 -20.61
CA LYS A 48 1.34 -21.45 -20.44
C LYS A 48 1.60 -21.07 -18.99
N THR A 49 2.47 -20.10 -18.78
CA THR A 49 2.94 -19.72 -17.44
C THR A 49 2.50 -18.30 -17.09
N LEU A 50 1.96 -18.09 -15.89
CA LEU A 50 1.67 -16.76 -15.37
C LEU A 50 2.70 -16.44 -14.28
N ILE A 51 3.42 -15.33 -14.44
CA ILE A 51 4.37 -14.83 -13.45
C ILE A 51 3.68 -13.70 -12.69
N ILE A 52 3.48 -13.90 -11.39
CA ILE A 52 2.87 -12.90 -10.52
C ILE A 52 4.00 -12.19 -9.77
N LEU A 53 4.08 -10.87 -9.96
CA LEU A 53 5.00 -10.01 -9.22
C LEU A 53 4.16 -9.16 -8.28
N ASP A 54 4.17 -9.53 -7.00
CA ASP A 54 3.46 -8.80 -5.97
C ASP A 54 4.27 -7.57 -5.52
N ASN A 55 3.61 -6.43 -5.36
CA ASN A 55 4.24 -5.13 -5.07
C ASN A 55 5.34 -4.78 -6.10
N ALA A 56 4.99 -4.90 -7.39
CA ALA A 56 5.92 -4.77 -8.50
C ALA A 56 6.64 -3.40 -8.53
N GLU A 57 6.03 -2.36 -7.96
CA GLU A 57 6.60 -1.02 -7.84
C GLU A 57 7.96 -0.99 -7.12
N TYR A 58 8.27 -1.97 -6.25
CA TYR A 58 9.59 -2.06 -5.62
C TYR A 58 10.71 -2.38 -6.63
N LEU A 59 10.38 -2.98 -7.77
CA LEU A 59 11.38 -3.23 -8.82
C LEU A 59 11.94 -1.92 -9.38
N THR A 60 11.22 -0.80 -9.27
CA THR A 60 11.72 0.51 -9.70
C THR A 60 12.94 0.97 -8.90
N GLU A 61 13.24 0.38 -7.74
CA GLU A 61 14.49 0.62 -7.03
C GLU A 61 15.72 0.24 -7.87
N LEU A 62 15.58 -0.74 -8.77
CA LEU A 62 16.63 -1.13 -9.72
C LEU A 62 16.92 -0.01 -10.75
N ASN A 63 16.01 0.95 -10.93
CA ASN A 63 16.24 2.10 -11.81
C ASN A 63 17.34 3.04 -11.26
N ASN A 64 17.72 2.91 -9.98
CA ASN A 64 18.85 3.64 -9.41
C ASN A 64 20.20 3.21 -10.01
N PHE A 65 20.27 2.02 -10.63
CA PHE A 65 21.45 1.60 -11.39
C PHE A 65 21.42 2.21 -12.78
N SER A 66 22.41 3.06 -13.09
CA SER A 66 22.48 3.78 -14.36
C SER A 66 22.46 2.89 -15.61
N GLN A 67 22.90 1.63 -15.50
CA GLN A 67 22.88 0.66 -16.60
C GLN A 67 21.47 0.07 -16.85
N VAL A 68 20.62 0.00 -15.81
CA VAL A 68 19.28 -0.58 -15.89
C VAL A 68 18.33 0.40 -16.59
N GLY A 69 18.31 1.66 -16.14
CA GLY A 69 17.37 2.66 -16.64
C GLY A 69 15.95 2.36 -16.15
N ASP A 70 15.04 1.98 -17.05
CA ASP A 70 13.68 1.52 -16.68
C ASP A 70 13.65 -0.01 -16.64
N VAL A 71 13.53 -0.59 -15.44
CA VAL A 71 13.47 -2.03 -15.20
C VAL A 71 12.37 -2.73 -16.01
N PHE A 72 11.22 -2.09 -16.18
CA PHE A 72 10.08 -2.71 -16.85
C PHE A 72 10.26 -2.72 -18.37
N SER A 73 11.05 -1.80 -18.91
CA SER A 73 11.43 -1.80 -20.33
C SER A 73 12.27 -3.04 -20.73
N LEU A 74 12.83 -3.76 -19.75
CA LEU A 74 13.64 -4.96 -19.97
C LEU A 74 12.81 -6.25 -20.03
N LEU A 75 11.50 -6.17 -19.78
CA LEU A 75 10.65 -7.35 -19.77
C LEU A 75 10.41 -7.90 -21.20
N PRO A 76 10.47 -9.22 -21.42
CA PRO A 76 10.21 -9.83 -22.71
C PRO A 76 8.70 -9.92 -23.01
N LEU A 77 8.02 -8.77 -23.10
CA LEU A 77 6.54 -8.67 -23.24
C LEU A 77 5.98 -9.22 -24.56
N LYS A 78 6.83 -9.54 -25.54
CA LYS A 78 6.41 -10.04 -26.87
C LYS A 78 6.26 -11.56 -26.94
N GLU A 79 6.73 -12.28 -25.91
CA GLU A 79 6.70 -13.73 -25.89
C GLU A 79 5.29 -14.25 -25.55
N LYS A 80 4.86 -15.33 -26.21
CA LYS A 80 3.48 -15.84 -26.12
C LYS A 80 3.29 -16.93 -25.05
N GLU A 81 4.40 -17.44 -24.52
CA GLU A 81 4.43 -18.64 -23.67
C GLU A 81 4.20 -18.30 -22.19
N PHE A 82 4.32 -17.02 -21.83
CA PHE A 82 4.05 -16.55 -20.48
C PHE A 82 3.45 -15.14 -20.47
N ALA A 83 2.81 -14.80 -19.36
CA ALA A 83 2.27 -13.47 -19.09
C ALA A 83 2.75 -12.98 -17.71
N PHE A 84 2.80 -11.67 -17.53
CA PHE A 84 3.03 -11.06 -16.22
C PHE A 84 1.72 -10.53 -15.65
N LEU A 85 1.50 -10.80 -14.37
CA LEU A 85 0.51 -10.10 -13.54
C LEU A 85 1.29 -9.31 -12.49
N LEU A 86 1.26 -7.99 -12.61
CA LEU A 86 1.86 -7.07 -11.64
C LEU A 86 0.76 -6.60 -10.68
N THR A 87 0.98 -6.75 -9.38
CA THR A 87 0.14 -6.08 -8.37
C THR A 87 0.89 -4.85 -7.86
N SER A 88 0.15 -3.84 -7.42
CA SER A 88 0.76 -2.63 -6.88
C SER A 88 -0.21 -1.80 -6.06
N SER A 89 0.31 -1.17 -5.00
CA SER A 89 -0.40 -0.11 -4.29
C SER A 89 0.01 1.29 -4.78
N ALA A 90 1.12 1.44 -5.52
CA ALA A 90 1.54 2.68 -6.17
C ALA A 90 0.88 2.88 -7.54
N VAL A 91 -0.44 3.11 -7.52
CA VAL A 91 -1.27 3.27 -8.73
C VAL A 91 -0.71 4.36 -9.66
N SER A 92 -0.32 5.51 -9.13
CA SER A 92 0.16 6.64 -9.94
C SER A 92 1.49 6.34 -10.62
N GLU A 93 2.37 5.58 -9.96
CA GLU A 93 3.66 5.16 -10.53
C GLU A 93 3.45 4.10 -11.62
N MET A 94 2.67 3.06 -11.33
CA MET A 94 2.46 1.97 -12.28
C MET A 94 1.74 2.40 -13.55
N LYS A 95 0.84 3.41 -13.46
CA LYS A 95 0.17 4.00 -14.62
C LYS A 95 1.13 4.65 -15.62
N GLN A 96 2.37 4.97 -15.24
CA GLN A 96 3.36 5.52 -16.17
C GLN A 96 3.88 4.47 -17.16
N HIS A 97 3.77 3.18 -16.83
CA HIS A 97 4.23 2.08 -17.66
C HIS A 97 3.15 1.64 -18.65
N SER A 98 3.03 2.37 -19.75
CA SER A 98 2.03 2.14 -20.83
C SER A 98 2.15 0.79 -21.57
N ALA A 99 3.23 0.04 -21.35
CA ALA A 99 3.41 -1.29 -21.91
C ALA A 99 2.49 -2.35 -21.26
N PHE A 100 1.86 -2.04 -20.13
CA PHE A 100 0.91 -2.91 -19.44
C PHE A 100 -0.52 -2.43 -19.61
N GLU A 101 -1.44 -3.38 -19.61
CA GLU A 101 -2.85 -3.10 -19.37
C GLU A 101 -3.07 -2.90 -17.87
N HIS A 102 -3.78 -1.84 -17.49
CA HIS A 102 -4.02 -1.51 -16.09
C HIS A 102 -5.45 -1.83 -15.68
N PHE A 103 -5.58 -2.65 -14.64
CA PHE A 103 -6.85 -2.95 -14.00
C PHE A 103 -6.87 -2.32 -12.61
N ALA A 104 -7.67 -1.28 -12.43
CA ALA A 104 -7.88 -0.69 -11.11
C ALA A 104 -8.87 -1.55 -10.32
N ILE A 105 -8.50 -1.93 -9.09
CA ILE A 105 -9.40 -2.59 -8.14
C ILE A 105 -10.01 -1.50 -7.27
N PRO A 106 -11.27 -1.08 -7.51
CA PRO A 106 -11.92 -0.10 -6.65
C PRO A 106 -12.25 -0.71 -5.29
N PRO A 107 -12.56 0.11 -4.27
CA PRO A 107 -13.14 -0.38 -3.03
C PRO A 107 -14.41 -1.21 -3.31
N SER A 108 -14.59 -2.28 -2.53
CA SER A 108 -15.77 -3.14 -2.59
C SER A 108 -17.03 -2.35 -2.29
N ASP A 109 -18.12 -2.73 -2.95
CA ASP A 109 -19.41 -2.09 -2.73
C ASP A 109 -20.03 -2.48 -1.38
N GLY A 110 -21.12 -1.78 -1.02
CA GLY A 110 -21.80 -2.03 0.24
C GLY A 110 -22.43 -3.43 0.38
N GLN A 111 -22.74 -4.12 -0.72
CA GLN A 111 -23.29 -5.48 -0.67
C GLN A 111 -22.19 -6.52 -0.48
N GLU A 112 -21.06 -6.37 -1.18
CA GLU A 112 -19.87 -7.21 -1.02
C GLU A 112 -19.37 -7.15 0.43
N ILE A 113 -19.25 -5.95 0.99
CA ILE A 113 -18.82 -5.76 2.39
C ILE A 113 -19.82 -6.39 3.37
N LYS A 114 -21.13 -6.27 3.12
CA LYS A 114 -22.15 -6.94 3.94
C LYS A 114 -22.08 -8.45 3.84
N SER A 115 -21.73 -8.99 2.67
CA SER A 115 -21.52 -10.41 2.45
C SER A 115 -20.34 -10.91 3.29
N ILE A 116 -19.19 -10.22 3.23
CA ILE A 116 -18.00 -10.53 4.04
C ILE A 116 -18.34 -10.47 5.53
N ALA A 117 -19.03 -9.41 5.97
CA ALA A 117 -19.42 -9.26 7.36
C ALA A 117 -20.28 -10.44 7.86
N ARG A 118 -21.25 -10.90 7.06
CA ARG A 118 -22.12 -12.04 7.41
C ARG A 118 -21.38 -13.39 7.33
N GLN A 119 -20.43 -13.53 6.41
CA GLN A 119 -19.62 -14.75 6.30
C GLN A 119 -18.80 -14.98 7.57
N HIS A 120 -18.19 -13.92 8.12
CA HIS A 120 -17.34 -14.02 9.30
C HIS A 120 -18.08 -13.79 10.63
N ALA A 121 -19.26 -13.16 10.60
CA ALA A 121 -20.12 -12.96 11.77
C ALA A 121 -21.59 -13.30 11.46
N PRO A 122 -21.93 -14.59 11.26
CA PRO A 122 -23.25 -15.01 10.80
C PRO A 122 -24.39 -14.69 11.78
N LYS A 123 -24.06 -14.49 13.06
CA LYS A 123 -25.01 -14.11 14.13
C LYS A 123 -25.08 -12.61 14.40
N ALA A 124 -24.30 -11.80 13.67
CA ALA A 124 -24.32 -10.36 13.86
C ALA A 124 -25.67 -9.76 13.48
N ASP A 125 -26.19 -8.87 14.32
CA ASP A 125 -27.41 -8.14 14.02
C ASP A 125 -27.20 -7.12 12.88
N ARG A 126 -28.30 -6.58 12.37
CA ARG A 126 -28.27 -5.60 11.28
C ARG A 126 -27.42 -4.37 11.63
N LYS A 127 -27.48 -3.91 12.89
CA LYS A 127 -26.75 -2.73 13.36
C LYS A 127 -25.24 -2.96 13.31
N THR A 128 -24.78 -4.12 13.72
CA THR A 128 -23.37 -4.54 13.67
C THR A 128 -22.88 -4.63 12.23
N VAL A 129 -23.65 -5.29 11.35
CA VAL A 129 -23.29 -5.42 9.92
C VAL A 129 -23.24 -4.05 9.22
N ASP A 130 -24.22 -3.18 9.47
CA ASP A 130 -24.21 -1.82 8.92
C ASP A 130 -23.04 -0.98 9.52
N GLY A 131 -22.69 -1.19 10.78
CA GLY A 131 -21.52 -0.58 11.43
C GLY A 131 -20.20 -0.99 10.78
N ILE A 132 -20.00 -2.29 10.57
CA ILE A 132 -18.84 -2.84 9.85
C ILE A 132 -18.74 -2.23 8.45
N GLY A 133 -19.88 -2.16 7.73
CA GLY A 133 -19.93 -1.58 6.39
C GLY A 133 -19.48 -0.13 6.32
N ARG A 134 -19.80 0.67 7.35
CA ARG A 134 -19.33 2.07 7.42
C ARG A 134 -17.85 2.16 7.78
N LEU A 135 -17.40 1.37 8.75
CA LEU A 135 -16.03 1.44 9.28
C LEU A 135 -15.00 0.89 8.29
N SER A 136 -15.36 -0.10 7.48
CA SER A 136 -14.45 -0.66 6.49
C SER A 136 -14.24 0.24 5.28
N SER A 137 -15.14 1.20 5.02
CA SER A 137 -15.10 2.09 3.85
C SER A 137 -14.85 1.37 2.52
N GLY A 138 -15.44 0.18 2.35
CA GLY A 138 -15.25 -0.63 1.14
C GLY A 138 -13.99 -1.51 1.14
N HIS A 139 -13.25 -1.59 2.25
CA HIS A 139 -12.05 -2.42 2.35
C HIS A 139 -12.37 -3.83 2.90
N PRO A 140 -12.22 -4.91 2.11
CA PRO A 140 -12.53 -6.29 2.53
C PRO A 140 -11.80 -6.74 3.80
N PHE A 141 -10.48 -6.50 3.85
CA PHE A 141 -9.63 -6.82 5.01
C PHE A 141 -10.14 -6.20 6.32
N ILE A 142 -10.52 -4.91 6.32
CA ILE A 142 -11.06 -4.25 7.51
C ILE A 142 -12.41 -4.86 7.88
N ALA A 143 -13.28 -5.11 6.90
CA ALA A 143 -14.59 -5.72 7.15
C ALA A 143 -14.47 -7.09 7.81
N GLU A 144 -13.53 -7.93 7.35
CA GLU A 144 -13.24 -9.23 7.92
C GLU A 144 -12.74 -9.12 9.38
N ILE A 145 -11.79 -8.22 9.65
CA ILE A 145 -11.29 -7.98 11.01
C ILE A 145 -12.43 -7.59 11.94
N LEU A 146 -13.22 -6.60 11.55
CA LEU A 146 -14.32 -6.12 12.38
C LEU A 146 -15.40 -7.17 12.56
N ALA A 147 -15.71 -7.97 11.55
CA ALA A 147 -16.67 -9.07 11.68
C ALA A 147 -16.21 -10.07 12.75
N LYS A 148 -14.93 -10.45 12.75
CA LYS A 148 -14.37 -11.38 13.75
C LYS A 148 -14.33 -10.77 15.16
N ARG A 149 -14.06 -9.48 15.28
CA ARG A 149 -13.77 -8.80 16.56
C ARG A 149 -14.98 -8.13 17.21
N SER A 150 -16.02 -7.78 16.46
CA SER A 150 -17.16 -7.02 17.00
C SER A 150 -17.88 -7.73 18.14
N GLY A 151 -17.91 -9.07 18.14
CA GLY A 151 -18.50 -9.85 19.24
C GLY A 151 -17.71 -9.77 20.53
N GLU A 152 -16.37 -9.69 20.45
CA GLU A 152 -15.47 -9.57 21.61
C GLU A 152 -15.61 -8.20 22.28
N TRP A 153 -15.73 -7.14 21.46
CA TRP A 153 -15.75 -5.75 21.91
C TRP A 153 -17.16 -5.15 22.00
N GLY A 154 -18.19 -5.95 21.75
CA GLY A 154 -19.61 -5.60 21.80
C GLY A 154 -20.13 -4.68 20.67
N THR A 155 -19.26 -3.90 20.03
CA THR A 155 -19.62 -3.03 18.89
C THR A 155 -18.50 -2.97 17.85
N PRO A 156 -18.82 -2.76 16.55
CA PRO A 156 -17.83 -2.53 15.51
C PRO A 156 -16.89 -1.35 15.79
N GLU A 157 -17.41 -0.27 16.38
CA GLU A 157 -16.63 0.92 16.72
C GLU A 157 -15.57 0.62 17.79
N LYS A 158 -15.94 -0.11 18.85
CA LYS A 158 -14.98 -0.55 19.88
C LYS A 158 -13.97 -1.55 19.33
N ALA A 159 -14.40 -2.47 18.47
CA ALA A 159 -13.49 -3.41 17.79
C ALA A 159 -12.48 -2.68 16.90
N PHE A 160 -12.93 -1.69 16.12
CA PHE A 160 -12.06 -0.88 15.28
C PHE A 160 -11.05 -0.08 16.12
N ALA A 161 -11.53 0.55 17.20
CA ALA A 161 -10.68 1.27 18.13
C ALA A 161 -9.60 0.36 18.74
N ALA A 162 -9.98 -0.83 19.21
CA ALA A 162 -9.04 -1.79 19.80
C ALA A 162 -7.99 -2.27 18.79
N GLU A 163 -8.41 -2.61 17.58
CA GLU A 163 -7.53 -3.08 16.50
C GLU A 163 -6.59 -1.99 15.99
N LEU A 164 -7.01 -0.73 16.00
CA LEU A 164 -6.18 0.38 15.56
C LEU A 164 -5.19 0.82 16.64
N LEU A 165 -5.61 0.84 17.92
CA LEU A 165 -4.78 1.30 19.05
C LEU A 165 -3.80 0.24 19.58
N GLY A 166 -4.12 -1.04 19.45
CA GLY A 166 -3.30 -2.11 19.99
C GLY A 166 -2.13 -2.42 19.07
N LYS A 167 -0.89 -2.43 19.58
CA LYS A 167 0.31 -2.79 18.79
C LYS A 167 0.22 -4.15 18.10
N GLU A 168 -0.52 -5.08 18.71
CA GLU A 168 -0.78 -6.41 18.16
C GLU A 168 -2.00 -6.47 17.24
N GLY A 169 -2.74 -5.37 17.12
CA GLY A 169 -3.88 -5.22 16.23
C GLY A 169 -3.45 -5.22 14.76
N ALA A 170 -4.26 -5.86 13.92
CA ALA A 170 -3.97 -5.94 12.49
C ALA A 170 -4.09 -4.56 11.83
N LEU A 171 -5.01 -3.71 12.29
CA LEU A 171 -5.14 -2.34 11.76
C LEU A 171 -3.99 -1.42 12.22
N TYR A 172 -3.47 -1.62 13.43
CA TYR A 172 -2.25 -0.94 13.87
C TYR A 172 -1.07 -1.28 12.95
N ARG A 173 -0.80 -2.57 12.72
CA ARG A 173 0.28 -3.03 11.83
C ARG A 173 0.10 -2.53 10.41
N TYR A 174 -1.13 -2.59 9.89
CA TYR A 174 -1.45 -2.03 8.58
C TYR A 174 -1.07 -0.55 8.48
N GLY A 175 -1.44 0.27 9.47
CA GLY A 175 -1.07 1.69 9.51
C GLY A 175 0.44 1.90 9.58
N GLU A 176 1.14 1.08 10.38
CA GLU A 176 2.59 1.12 10.48
C GLU A 176 3.28 0.76 9.16
N ASP A 177 2.84 -0.31 8.51
CA ASP A 177 3.39 -0.78 7.24
C ASP A 177 3.13 0.24 6.12
N ALA A 178 1.91 0.78 6.04
CA ALA A 178 1.56 1.85 5.09
C ALA A 178 2.41 3.10 5.32
N PHE A 179 2.62 3.50 6.58
CA PHE A 179 3.50 4.62 6.90
C PHE A 179 4.94 4.34 6.48
N ARG A 180 5.49 3.17 6.83
CA ARG A 180 6.85 2.77 6.45
C ARG A 180 7.04 2.76 4.94
N TYR A 181 6.04 2.25 4.22
CA TYR A 181 6.01 2.21 2.76
C TYR A 181 6.13 3.61 2.14
N TYR A 182 5.25 4.55 2.51
CA TYR A 182 5.32 5.91 1.96
C TYR A 182 6.55 6.68 2.44
N TYR A 183 7.01 6.41 3.66
CA TYR A 183 8.18 7.06 4.24
C TYR A 183 9.49 6.62 3.60
N SER A 184 9.67 5.32 3.31
CA SER A 184 10.90 4.80 2.68
C SER A 184 11.08 5.31 1.25
N ARG A 185 9.97 5.50 0.53
CA ARG A 185 9.97 5.93 -0.88
C ARG A 185 10.12 7.42 -1.10
N THR A 186 10.17 8.22 -0.04
CA THR A 186 10.21 9.68 -0.16
C THR A 186 11.48 10.29 0.43
N ARG A 187 12.21 11.08 -0.38
CA ARG A 187 13.39 11.83 0.08
C ARG A 187 12.99 12.95 1.05
N GLY A 188 13.85 13.35 2.00
CA GLY A 188 13.53 14.46 2.92
C GLY A 188 12.55 14.06 4.04
N GLN A 189 12.73 12.84 4.54
CA GLN A 189 11.91 12.09 5.49
C GLN A 189 11.35 12.91 6.67
N THR A 190 12.14 13.77 7.34
CA THR A 190 11.67 14.52 8.51
C THR A 190 10.51 15.48 8.20
N LEU A 191 10.59 16.22 7.08
CA LEU A 191 9.53 17.15 6.69
C LEU A 191 8.28 16.42 6.21
N ILE A 192 8.46 15.24 5.62
CA ILE A 192 7.37 14.42 5.12
C ILE A 192 6.53 13.87 6.27
N ARG A 193 7.17 13.31 7.30
CA ARG A 193 6.47 12.89 8.52
C ARG A 193 5.67 14.04 9.14
N LEU A 194 6.25 15.24 9.17
CA LEU A 194 5.56 16.43 9.69
C LEU A 194 4.34 16.80 8.83
N ILE A 195 4.45 16.78 7.50
CA ILE A 195 3.32 17.05 6.59
C ILE A 195 2.22 16.02 6.81
N LEU A 196 2.54 14.72 6.78
CA LEU A 196 1.57 13.63 6.99
C LEU A 196 0.85 13.77 8.34
N THR A 197 1.59 14.15 9.39
CA THR A 197 1.04 14.41 10.74
C THR A 197 0.09 15.62 10.78
N ILE A 198 0.39 16.67 10.01
CA ILE A 198 -0.43 17.88 9.98
C ILE A 198 -1.73 17.61 9.20
N ILE A 199 -1.62 17.04 8.00
CA ILE A 199 -2.77 16.81 7.12
C ILE A 199 -3.64 15.65 7.60
N SER A 200 -3.10 14.75 8.44
CA SER A 200 -3.94 13.74 9.08
C SER A 200 -4.94 14.40 10.04
N LYS A 201 -4.65 15.56 10.64
CA LYS A 201 -5.54 16.22 11.60
C LYS A 201 -6.63 17.06 10.93
N GLU A 202 -6.36 17.61 9.75
CA GLU A 202 -7.26 18.50 9.02
C GLU A 202 -6.86 18.60 7.54
N GLU A 203 -7.85 18.74 6.65
CA GLU A 203 -7.63 19.05 5.25
C GLU A 203 -7.14 20.49 5.08
N LEU A 204 -5.96 20.69 4.50
CA LEU A 204 -5.31 22.00 4.42
C LEU A 204 -4.92 22.39 3.01
N ARG A 205 -4.92 23.69 2.74
CA ARG A 205 -4.38 24.29 1.52
C ARG A 205 -2.86 24.34 1.57
N LEU A 206 -2.24 24.46 0.39
CA LEU A 206 -0.78 24.58 0.26
C LEU A 206 -0.17 25.65 1.19
N SER A 207 -0.78 26.84 1.25
CA SER A 207 -0.30 27.96 2.06
C SER A 207 -0.44 27.73 3.57
N GLU A 208 -1.41 26.93 4.00
CA GLU A 208 -1.59 26.54 5.40
C GLU A 208 -0.53 25.52 5.82
N ILE A 209 -0.29 24.52 4.96
CA ILE A 209 0.77 23.53 5.17
C ILE A 209 2.13 24.22 5.22
N ALA A 210 2.42 25.11 4.26
CA ALA A 210 3.69 25.85 4.18
C ALA A 210 3.99 26.64 5.47
N ARG A 211 2.97 27.32 6.02
CA ARG A 211 3.08 28.03 7.31
C ARG A 211 3.38 27.08 8.46
N LYS A 212 2.67 25.95 8.57
CA LYS A 212 2.83 25.00 9.67
C LYS A 212 4.18 24.25 9.66
N ILE A 213 4.79 24.05 8.49
CA ILE A 213 6.11 23.41 8.38
C ILE A 213 7.27 24.41 8.29
N TYR A 214 6.99 25.71 8.38
CA TYR A 214 7.97 26.80 8.26
C TYR A 214 8.82 26.70 6.98
N ARG A 215 8.16 26.46 5.83
CA ARG A 215 8.81 26.42 4.51
C ARG A 215 8.05 27.26 3.49
N SER A 216 8.73 27.64 2.40
CA SER A 216 8.12 28.39 1.31
C SER A 216 7.12 27.52 0.52
N ALA A 217 6.12 28.16 -0.08
CA ALA A 217 5.12 27.45 -0.89
C ALA A 217 5.73 26.59 -2.01
N PRO A 218 6.80 27.01 -2.74
CA PRO A 218 7.45 26.15 -3.72
C PRO A 218 8.06 24.88 -3.11
N VAL A 219 8.72 24.98 -1.96
CA VAL A 219 9.31 23.82 -1.26
C VAL A 219 8.23 22.87 -0.77
N THR A 220 7.16 23.41 -0.17
CA THR A 220 5.99 22.62 0.27
C THR A 220 5.31 21.93 -0.91
N LYS A 221 5.17 22.62 -2.05
CA LYS A 221 4.58 22.04 -3.26
C LYS A 221 5.40 20.85 -3.74
N SER A 222 6.73 20.97 -3.80
CA SER A 222 7.63 19.87 -4.16
C SER A 222 7.56 18.68 -3.19
N LEU A 223 7.34 18.92 -1.89
CA LEU A 223 7.11 17.84 -0.92
C LEU A 223 5.76 17.14 -1.15
N LEU A 224 4.69 17.90 -1.40
CA LEU A 224 3.36 17.35 -1.68
C LEU A 224 3.32 16.60 -3.02
N GLU A 225 3.98 17.11 -4.06
CA GLU A 225 4.11 16.42 -5.36
C GLU A 225 4.79 15.05 -5.21
N ARG A 226 5.80 14.95 -4.34
CA ARG A 226 6.43 13.65 -4.03
C ARG A 226 5.51 12.71 -3.27
N LEU A 227 4.70 13.23 -2.35
CA LEU A 227 3.72 12.42 -1.62
C LEU A 227 2.56 11.95 -2.51
N MET A 228 2.12 12.78 -3.45
CA MET A 228 1.13 12.40 -4.46
C MET A 228 1.69 11.37 -5.44
N ALA A 229 2.97 11.47 -5.79
CA ALA A 229 3.61 10.52 -6.71
C ALA A 229 3.65 9.09 -6.16
N VAL A 230 3.67 8.93 -4.83
CA VAL A 230 3.59 7.63 -4.15
C VAL A 230 2.20 7.35 -3.58
N ASP A 231 1.18 8.09 -4.00
CA ASP A 231 -0.23 7.94 -3.56
C ASP A 231 -0.49 8.11 -2.05
N ALA A 232 0.47 8.62 -1.27
CA ALA A 232 0.30 8.87 0.17
C ALA A 232 -0.68 10.01 0.48
N VAL A 233 -0.74 10.99 -0.42
CA VAL A 233 -1.55 12.19 -0.31
C VAL A 233 -2.28 12.41 -1.61
N GLU A 234 -3.52 12.89 -1.52
CA GLU A 234 -4.29 13.33 -2.67
C GLU A 234 -4.71 14.80 -2.53
N LYS A 235 -5.02 15.42 -3.66
CA LYS A 235 -5.50 16.80 -3.73
C LYS A 235 -6.99 16.81 -4.03
N ARG A 236 -7.80 17.25 -3.07
CA ARG A 236 -9.25 17.40 -3.19
C ARG A 236 -9.58 18.88 -3.39
N GLY A 237 -9.76 19.30 -4.64
CA GLY A 237 -9.97 20.71 -4.98
C GLY A 237 -8.78 21.60 -4.58
N LYS A 238 -8.93 22.38 -3.48
CA LYS A 238 -7.88 23.29 -2.98
C LYS A 238 -7.15 22.76 -1.75
N VAL A 239 -7.57 21.64 -1.20
CA VAL A 239 -7.00 21.04 0.02
C VAL A 239 -6.29 19.73 -0.29
N PHE A 240 -5.45 19.29 0.64
CA PHE A 240 -4.71 18.03 0.60
C PHE A 240 -5.17 17.12 1.74
N ALA A 241 -5.32 15.83 1.46
CA ALA A 241 -5.75 14.79 2.39
C ALA A 241 -4.87 13.54 2.29
N ILE A 242 -4.82 12.73 3.36
CA ILE A 242 -4.23 11.39 3.28
C ILE A 242 -5.15 10.52 2.40
N SER A 243 -4.58 9.85 1.40
CA SER A 243 -5.35 9.01 0.47
C SER A 243 -5.96 7.79 1.16
N ASP A 244 -5.21 7.18 2.08
CA ASP A 244 -5.66 6.03 2.88
C ASP A 244 -6.33 6.49 4.19
N PRO A 245 -7.64 6.23 4.38
CA PRO A 245 -8.37 6.62 5.58
C PRO A 245 -7.83 6.00 6.88
N VAL A 246 -7.38 4.74 6.84
CA VAL A 246 -6.84 4.03 8.01
C VAL A 246 -5.49 4.61 8.39
N LEU A 247 -4.62 4.85 7.42
CA LEU A 247 -3.35 5.55 7.67
C LEU A 247 -3.59 6.93 8.27
N GLY A 248 -4.56 7.68 7.75
CA GLY A 248 -4.91 9.00 8.28
C GLY A 248 -5.33 8.94 9.75
N LEU A 249 -6.22 8.01 10.10
CA LEU A 249 -6.64 7.75 11.48
C LEU A 249 -5.44 7.33 12.35
N TRP A 250 -4.65 6.36 11.90
CA TRP A 250 -3.48 5.86 12.62
C TRP A 250 -2.45 6.97 12.92
N LEU A 251 -2.15 7.81 11.93
CA LEU A 251 -1.26 8.96 12.08
C LEU A 251 -1.76 9.97 13.10
N ARG A 252 -3.07 10.25 13.13
CA ARG A 252 -3.66 11.15 14.15
C ARG A 252 -3.39 10.64 15.56
N MET A 253 -3.51 9.34 15.78
CA MET A 253 -3.29 8.72 17.08
C MET A 253 -1.84 8.80 17.53
N ILE A 254 -0.91 8.35 16.68
CA ILE A 254 0.52 8.34 17.02
C ILE A 254 1.05 9.76 17.18
N ALA A 255 0.61 10.70 16.33
CA ALA A 255 0.94 12.11 16.48
C ALA A 255 0.36 12.74 17.77
N GLY A 256 -0.69 12.15 18.33
CA GLY A 256 -1.27 12.52 19.61
C GLY A 256 -0.54 11.91 20.81
N GLY A 257 0.53 11.12 20.61
CA GLY A 257 1.24 10.42 21.68
C GLY A 257 0.44 9.28 22.31
N LYS A 258 -0.66 8.84 21.67
CA LYS A 258 -1.54 7.76 22.14
C LYS A 258 -0.98 6.37 21.78
N ASP A 259 0.34 6.21 21.78
CA ASP A 259 0.98 4.90 21.62
C ASP A 259 0.88 4.14 22.95
N LEU A 260 -0.29 3.54 23.19
CA LEU A 260 -0.68 3.04 24.51
C LEU A 260 -0.22 1.60 24.67
N GLY A 261 0.88 1.43 25.40
CA GLY A 261 1.14 0.18 26.10
C GLY A 261 0.03 -0.05 27.13
N GLY A 262 -1.02 -0.76 26.73
CA GLY A 262 -2.23 -1.04 27.52
C GLY A 262 -3.36 -0.05 27.20
N ILE A 263 -4.43 -0.55 26.57
CA ILE A 263 -5.65 0.22 26.30
C ILE A 263 -6.57 0.08 27.51
N ASP A 264 -6.86 1.18 28.21
CA ASP A 264 -7.95 1.21 29.19
C ASP A 264 -9.31 1.49 28.52
N ASP A 265 -10.40 1.08 29.19
CA ASP A 265 -11.76 1.20 28.65
C ASP A 265 -12.15 2.66 28.33
N ARG A 266 -11.63 3.62 29.11
CA ARG A 266 -11.89 5.04 28.90
C ARG A 266 -11.30 5.53 27.59
N THR A 267 -10.04 5.18 27.31
CA THR A 267 -9.37 5.57 26.08
C THR A 267 -10.02 4.93 24.86
N LEU A 268 -10.41 3.66 24.98
CA LEU A 268 -11.16 2.97 23.93
C LEU A 268 -12.49 3.69 23.63
N GLU A 269 -13.20 4.15 24.65
CA GLU A 269 -14.50 4.79 24.51
C GLU A 269 -14.42 6.23 23.99
N GLU A 270 -13.41 6.98 24.40
CA GLU A 270 -13.08 8.29 23.82
C GLU A 270 -12.71 8.15 22.33
N PHE A 271 -11.88 7.17 21.98
CA PHE A 271 -11.46 6.95 20.60
C PHE A 271 -12.58 6.41 19.71
N SER A 272 -13.42 5.51 20.22
CA SER A 272 -14.62 5.05 19.49
C SER A 272 -15.53 6.22 19.10
N LYS A 273 -15.64 7.24 19.96
CA LYS A 273 -16.37 8.49 19.65
C LYS A 273 -15.66 9.36 18.62
N GLU A 274 -14.33 9.38 18.62
CA GLU A 274 -13.49 10.11 17.66
C GLU A 274 -13.60 9.49 16.25
N VAL A 275 -13.48 8.16 16.14
CA VAL A 275 -13.71 7.39 14.90
C VAL A 275 -15.10 7.69 14.31
N LEU A 276 -16.12 7.73 15.16
CA LEU A 276 -17.49 8.08 14.75
C LEU A 276 -17.61 9.51 14.19
N LYS A 277 -16.86 10.48 14.73
CA LYS A 277 -16.86 11.87 14.22
C LYS A 277 -16.16 11.98 12.89
N ASP A 278 -15.03 11.30 12.72
CA ASP A 278 -14.23 11.36 11.48
C ASP A 278 -14.95 10.70 10.30
N LEU A 279 -15.64 9.58 10.54
CA LEU A 279 -16.47 8.93 9.51
C LEU A 279 -17.69 9.76 9.12
N GLN A 280 -18.18 10.65 10.00
CA GLN A 280 -19.21 11.61 9.64
C GLN A 280 -18.66 12.79 8.82
N TRP A 281 -17.38 13.15 9.02
CA TRP A 281 -16.72 14.22 8.28
C TRP A 281 -16.36 13.81 6.85
N GLN A 282 -15.90 12.57 6.63
CA GLN A 282 -15.63 12.03 5.28
C GLN A 282 -16.87 11.91 4.37
N ARG A 283 -18.11 12.08 4.90
CA ARG A 283 -19.36 12.09 4.11
C ARG A 283 -19.79 13.47 3.61
N LYS A 284 -19.12 14.55 4.02
CA LYS A 284 -19.49 15.93 3.65
C LYS A 284 -18.63 16.56 2.55
N GLY A 285 -17.59 15.88 2.08
CA GLY A 285 -16.80 16.24 0.90
C GLY A 285 -17.19 15.40 -0.29
#